data_AF-A0A246Q9H2-F1
#
_entry.id   AF-A0A246Q9H2-F1
#
_cell.length_a   1.000
_cell.length_b   1.000
_cell.length_c   1.000
_cell.angle_alpha   90.00
_cell.angle_beta   90.00
_cell.angle_gamma   90.00
#
_symmetry.space_group_name_H-M   'P 1'
#
loop_
_entity.id
_entity.type
_entity.pdbx_description
1 polymer ?
#
loop_
_entity_poly.entity_id
_entity_poly.type
_entity_poly.pdbx_seq_one_letter_code
_entity_poly.pdbx_strand_id
1 'polypeptide(L)'
;MFNARVAGLFLVILLAGCSSSGPKEDAAPDGDFSSSSSAPAPVAKAAESCRANRSGCLYNGPYESGERDYAQKAAANLNKAELLRLKRSFGQ
;
A
#
# COMPACT_ATOMS: atom_id res chain seq x y z
N MET A 1 24.29 -25.94 24.05
CA MET A 1 24.99 -24.78 24.65
C MET A 1 25.04 -23.69 23.58
N PHE A 2 24.12 -22.73 23.61
CA PHE A 2 24.17 -21.61 22.67
C PHE A 2 25.36 -20.73 23.04
N ASN A 3 26.40 -20.76 22.21
CA ASN A 3 27.61 -19.97 22.43
C ASN A 3 27.22 -18.49 22.52
N ALA A 4 27.79 -17.76 23.49
CA ALA A 4 27.54 -16.33 23.67
C ALA A 4 27.78 -15.51 22.37
N ARG A 5 28.66 -16.01 21.49
CA ARG A 5 28.90 -15.47 20.15
C ARG A 5 27.70 -15.61 19.21
N VAL A 6 27.00 -16.74 19.27
CA VAL A 6 25.79 -17.01 18.46
C VAL A 6 24.61 -16.19 18.96
N ALA A 7 24.48 -16.04 20.29
CA ALA A 7 23.46 -15.18 20.89
C ALA A 7 23.64 -13.70 20.52
N GLY A 8 24.89 -13.20 20.49
CA GLY A 8 25.20 -11.83 20.08
C GLY A 8 24.84 -11.53 18.63
N LEU A 9 25.05 -12.47 17.71
CA LEU A 9 24.74 -12.30 16.29
C LEU A 9 23.22 -12.22 16.02
N PHE A 10 22.41 -12.99 16.76
CA PHE A 10 20.94 -12.92 16.63
C PHE A 10 20.36 -11.57 17.09
N LEU A 11 20.99 -10.91 18.08
CA LEU A 11 20.49 -9.66 18.64
C LEU A 11 20.72 -8.45 17.71
N VAL A 12 21.78 -8.47 16.89
CA VAL A 12 22.07 -7.43 15.89
C VAL A 12 21.08 -7.49 14.71
N ILE A 13 20.62 -8.69 14.33
CA ILE A 13 19.67 -8.87 13.21
C ILE A 13 18.27 -8.32 13.56
N LEU A 14 17.85 -8.41 14.83
CA LEU A 14 16.54 -7.91 15.27
C LEU A 14 16.46 -6.38 15.40
N LEU A 15 17.60 -5.70 15.49
CA LEU A 15 17.69 -4.23 15.58
C LEU A 15 17.91 -3.57 14.21
N ALA A 16 18.13 -4.35 13.15
CA ALA A 16 18.12 -3.86 11.76
C ALA A 16 16.68 -3.70 11.26
N GLY A 17 15.90 -2.85 11.95
CA GLY A 17 14.68 -2.31 11.41
C GLY A 17 15.01 -1.44 10.19
N CYS A 18 14.54 -1.87 9.02
CA CYS A 18 14.63 -1.10 7.80
C CYS A 18 13.69 0.12 7.89
N SER A 19 14.15 1.22 8.50
CA SER A 19 13.57 2.55 8.26
C SER A 19 13.98 2.99 6.86
N SER A 20 13.08 2.78 5.89
CA SER A 20 13.22 3.35 4.55
C SER A 20 12.95 4.86 4.61
N SER A 21 13.99 5.61 4.93
CA SER A 21 14.07 7.06 4.72
C SER A 21 15.36 7.35 3.96
N GLY A 22 15.30 7.25 2.63
CA GLY A 22 16.38 7.66 1.72
C GLY A 22 16.35 9.18 1.48
N PRO A 23 17.51 9.80 1.19
CA PRO A 23 17.62 11.23 0.95
C PRO A 23 17.02 11.63 -0.42
N LYS A 24 16.46 12.86 -0.45
CA LYS A 24 15.92 13.53 -1.65
C LYS A 24 17.05 14.17 -2.46
N GLU A 25 17.01 13.97 -3.79
CA GLU A 25 17.61 14.75 -4.90
C GLU A 25 17.47 13.82 -6.14
N ASP A 26 16.79 14.09 -7.27
CA ASP A 26 16.06 15.20 -7.85
C ASP A 26 15.02 14.63 -8.83
N ALA A 27 13.72 14.95 -8.67
CA ALA A 27 12.69 14.95 -9.73
C ALA A 27 11.34 15.46 -9.16
N ALA A 28 10.94 16.66 -9.56
CA ALA A 28 9.66 17.32 -9.28
C ALA A 28 8.44 16.56 -9.90
N PRO A 29 7.16 16.83 -9.52
CA PRO A 29 6.67 18.03 -8.83
C PRO A 29 5.89 17.78 -7.53
N ASP A 30 5.73 18.87 -6.79
CA ASP A 30 4.92 19.03 -5.59
C ASP A 30 3.47 18.60 -5.79
N GLY A 31 3.22 17.31 -5.56
CA GLY A 31 1.92 16.85 -5.12
C GLY A 31 1.85 17.05 -3.61
N ASP A 32 1.70 18.30 -3.18
CA ASP A 32 1.31 18.64 -1.83
C ASP A 32 -0.11 18.11 -1.62
N PHE A 33 -0.26 16.79 -1.39
CA PHE A 33 -1.46 16.26 -0.78
C PHE A 33 -1.40 16.62 0.69
N SER A 34 -1.46 17.92 0.94
CA SER A 34 -2.18 18.47 2.07
C SER A 34 -3.63 18.03 1.89
N SER A 35 -3.82 16.77 2.29
CA SER A 35 -4.92 16.21 3.05
C SER A 35 -5.63 17.13 4.02
N SER A 36 -5.80 18.43 3.76
CA SER A 36 -6.83 19.22 4.42
C SER A 36 -8.19 18.87 3.82
N SER A 37 -8.46 17.58 3.62
CA SER A 37 -9.80 17.09 3.86
C SER A 37 -9.83 16.74 5.33
N SER A 38 -10.42 17.65 6.11
CA SER A 38 -11.05 17.34 7.38
C SER A 38 -12.04 16.21 7.14
N ALA A 39 -11.53 14.98 7.04
CA ALA A 39 -12.34 13.79 6.96
C ALA A 39 -13.17 13.76 8.25
N PRO A 40 -14.48 13.52 8.18
CA PRO A 40 -15.27 13.38 9.38
C PRO A 40 -14.63 12.29 10.26
N ALA A 41 -14.64 12.52 11.58
CA ALA A 41 -14.09 11.67 12.63
C ALA A 41 -14.16 10.12 12.47
N PRO A 42 -15.14 9.49 11.78
CA PRO A 42 -15.15 8.04 11.52
C PRO A 42 -13.89 7.47 10.85
N VAL A 43 -13.28 8.14 9.87
CA VAL A 43 -12.18 7.53 9.08
C VAL A 43 -10.93 7.37 9.93
N ALA A 44 -10.62 8.37 10.76
CA ALA A 44 -9.49 8.34 11.69
C ALA A 44 -9.65 7.28 12.78
N LYS A 45 -10.87 7.08 13.29
CA LYS A 45 -11.15 6.03 14.28
C LYS A 45 -11.10 4.62 13.68
N ALA A 46 -11.61 4.44 12.47
CA ALA A 46 -11.49 3.18 11.74
C ALA A 46 -10.02 2.81 11.52
N ALA A 47 -9.17 3.78 11.15
CA ALA A 47 -7.74 3.56 10.97
C ALA A 47 -7.05 3.03 12.23
N GLU A 48 -7.35 3.58 13.41
CA GLU A 48 -6.78 3.11 14.67
C GLU A 48 -7.27 1.70 15.04
N SER A 49 -8.57 1.44 14.90
CA SER A 49 -9.12 0.09 15.17
C SER A 49 -8.56 -0.97 14.21
N CYS A 50 -8.30 -0.61 12.95
CA CYS A 50 -7.72 -1.52 11.96
C CYS A 50 -6.22 -1.73 12.14
N ARG A 51 -5.50 -0.78 12.77
CA ARG A 51 -4.11 -1.02 13.22
C ARG A 51 -4.08 -2.02 14.35
N ALA A 52 -4.96 -1.87 15.34
CA ALA A 52 -5.03 -2.76 16.49
C ALA A 52 -5.53 -4.17 16.11
N ASN A 53 -6.50 -4.26 15.19
CA ASN A 53 -7.02 -5.52 14.69
C ASN A 53 -7.28 -5.46 13.17
N ARG A 54 -6.24 -5.75 12.39
CA ARG A 54 -6.31 -5.72 10.93
C ARG A 54 -7.32 -6.69 10.35
N SER A 55 -7.36 -7.92 10.86
CA SER A 55 -8.25 -8.96 10.31
C SER A 55 -9.72 -8.60 10.47
N GLY A 56 -10.10 -7.88 11.53
CA GLY A 56 -11.46 -7.38 11.71
C GLY A 56 -11.90 -6.34 10.67
N CYS A 57 -10.96 -5.71 9.97
CA CYS A 57 -11.24 -4.74 8.92
C CYS A 57 -11.11 -5.29 7.50
N LEU A 58 -10.55 -6.50 7.34
CA LEU A 58 -10.44 -7.14 6.04
C LEU A 58 -11.72 -7.91 5.75
N TYR A 59 -12.41 -7.54 4.68
CA TYR A 59 -13.48 -8.37 4.13
C TYR A 59 -12.85 -9.57 3.42
N ASN A 60 -13.06 -10.77 3.96
CA ASN A 60 -12.54 -12.05 3.42
C ASN A 60 -13.67 -12.96 2.93
N GLY A 61 -14.80 -12.37 2.51
CA GLY A 61 -15.94 -13.09 1.98
C GLY A 61 -15.74 -13.54 0.53
N PRO A 62 -16.62 -14.43 0.02
CA PRO A 62 -16.69 -14.69 -1.41
C PRO A 62 -17.12 -13.42 -2.15
N TYR A 63 -16.85 -13.37 -3.46
CA TYR A 63 -17.47 -12.36 -4.32
C TYR A 63 -18.99 -12.44 -4.25
N GLU A 64 -19.64 -11.29 -4.25
CA GLU A 64 -21.08 -11.21 -4.44
C GLU A 64 -21.47 -11.72 -5.84
N SER A 65 -22.73 -12.11 -5.99
CA SER A 65 -23.24 -12.62 -7.28
C SER A 65 -23.00 -11.60 -8.40
N GLY A 66 -22.28 -12.02 -9.46
CA GLY A 66 -21.92 -11.16 -10.59
C GLY A 66 -20.79 -10.16 -10.34
N GLU A 67 -20.31 -10.00 -9.10
CA GLU A 67 -19.24 -9.05 -8.76
C GLU A 67 -17.94 -9.43 -9.46
N ARG A 68 -17.62 -10.72 -9.54
CA ARG A 68 -16.40 -11.22 -10.19
C ARG A 68 -16.33 -10.80 -11.66
N ASP A 69 -17.43 -10.96 -12.40
CA ASP A 69 -17.53 -10.59 -13.82
C ASP A 69 -17.45 -9.07 -13.99
N TYR A 70 -18.12 -8.33 -13.10
CA TYR A 70 -18.02 -6.88 -13.06
C TYR A 70 -16.58 -6.41 -12.83
N ALA A 71 -15.89 -6.97 -11.83
CA ALA A 71 -14.52 -6.63 -11.49
C ALA A 71 -13.57 -6.92 -12.66
N GLN A 72 -13.73 -8.06 -13.33
CA GLN A 72 -12.94 -8.42 -14.51
C GLN A 72 -13.18 -7.45 -15.67
N LYS A 73 -14.44 -7.08 -15.94
CA LYS A 73 -14.79 -6.11 -16.99
C LYS A 73 -14.22 -4.72 -16.67
N ALA A 74 -14.32 -4.28 -15.42
CA ALA A 74 -13.75 -3.02 -14.97
C ALA A 74 -12.23 -3.00 -15.13
N ALA A 75 -11.54 -4.06 -14.70
CA ALA A 75 -10.10 -4.22 -14.88
C ALA A 75 -9.69 -4.18 -16.36
N ALA A 76 -10.43 -4.86 -17.24
CA ALA A 76 -10.16 -4.84 -18.67
C ALA A 76 -10.28 -3.43 -19.27
N ASN A 77 -11.26 -2.64 -18.84
CA ASN A 77 -11.43 -1.27 -19.30
C ASN A 77 -10.30 -0.36 -18.82
N LEU A 78 -9.87 -0.51 -17.56
CA LEU A 78 -8.72 0.22 -17.01
C LEU A 78 -7.43 -0.12 -17.76
N ASN A 79 -7.18 -1.40 -18.02
CA ASN A 79 -6.00 -1.83 -18.78
C ASN A 79 -5.99 -1.25 -20.20
N LYS A 80 -7.16 -1.19 -20.87
CA LYS A 80 -7.27 -0.55 -22.19
C LYS A 80 -6.99 0.95 -22.12
N ALA A 81 -7.54 1.64 -21.13
CA ALA A 81 -7.31 3.07 -20.94
C ALA A 81 -5.82 3.36 -20.70
N GLU A 82 -5.17 2.55 -19.87
CA GLU A 82 -3.74 2.69 -19.58
C GLU A 82 -2.88 2.35 -20.79
N LEU A 83 -3.23 1.32 -21.56
CA LEU A 83 -2.55 1.00 -22.82
C LEU A 83 -2.64 2.16 -23.82
N LEU A 84 -3.81 2.80 -23.95
CA LEU A 84 -3.96 3.99 -24.80
C LEU A 84 -3.12 5.17 -24.30
N ARG A 85 -3.06 5.38 -22.98
CA ARG A 85 -2.18 6.40 -22.38
C ARG A 85 -0.72 6.14 -22.72
N LEU A 86 -0.27 4.90 -22.59
CA LEU A 86 1.09 4.48 -22.92
C LEU A 86 1.39 4.70 -24.41
N LYS A 87 0.51 4.25 -25.31
CA LYS A 87 0.69 4.48 -26.76
C LYS A 87 0.87 5.95 -27.11
N ARG A 88 0.02 6.82 -26.55
CA ARG A 88 0.13 8.27 -26.71
C ARG A 88 1.47 8.80 -26.21
N SER A 89 1.97 8.30 -25.07
CA SER A 89 3.28 8.75 -24.54
C SER A 89 4.48 8.31 -25.39
N PHE A 90 4.35 7.21 -26.14
CA PHE A 90 5.39 6.72 -27.05
C PHE A 90 5.22 7.19 -28.50
N GLY A 91 4.27 8.09 -28.77
CA GLY A 91 4.03 8.64 -30.12
C GLY A 91 3.52 7.62 -31.14
N GLN A 92 2.89 6.53 -30.68
CA GLN A 92 2.22 5.53 -31.52
C GLN A 92 0.71 5.77 -31.60
#